data_AF-A0A929XDT1-F1
#
_entry.id   AF-A0A929XDT1-F1
#
_cell.length_a   1.000
_cell.length_b   1.000
_cell.length_c   1.000
_cell.angle_alpha   90.00
_cell.angle_beta   90.00
_cell.angle_gamma   90.00
#
_symmetry.space_group_name_H-M   'P 1'
#
loop_
_entity.id
_entity.type
_entity.pdbx_description
1 polymer ?
#
loop_
_entity_poly.entity_id
_entity_poly.type
_entity_poly.pdbx_seq_one_letter_code
_entity_poly.pdbx_strand_id
1 'polypeptide(L)'
;MKKKIKGSFKLFLSALFFFVLSFFIVLNIYGSWQKIRKIKQEKDRTEKEIIKLKQKEEKLNSDVEKLKNPEYVARYLREKFLYSKEGEYIIRIPKGEA
;
A
#
# COMPACT_ATOMS: atom_id res chain seq x y z
N MET A 1 28.85 67.14 10.47
CA MET A 1 28.89 65.93 11.34
C MET A 1 28.88 64.66 10.48
N LYS A 2 30.03 64.00 10.28
CA LYS A 2 30.08 62.68 9.62
C LYS A 2 30.11 61.60 10.70
N LYS A 3 28.96 61.00 11.03
CA LYS A 3 28.89 59.91 12.01
C LYS A 3 29.60 58.67 11.43
N LYS A 4 30.52 58.09 12.22
CA LYS A 4 31.26 56.87 11.88
C LYS A 4 30.31 55.66 11.85
N ILE A 5 29.81 55.27 10.66
CA ILE A 5 28.92 54.10 10.46
C ILE A 5 29.73 52.78 10.28
N LYS A 6 31.01 52.74 10.66
CA LYS A 6 31.87 51.57 10.38
C LYS A 6 31.64 50.38 11.33
N GLY A 7 31.06 50.58 12.52
CA GLY A 7 30.86 49.53 13.53
C GLY A 7 29.59 48.69 13.33
N SER A 8 28.47 49.32 12.98
CA SER A 8 27.17 48.66 12.79
C SER A 8 27.11 47.82 11.51
N PHE A 9 27.84 48.20 10.46
CA PHE A 9 27.89 47.45 9.21
C PHE A 9 28.57 46.07 9.36
N LYS A 10 29.60 45.97 10.22
CA LYS A 10 30.26 44.69 10.51
C LYS A 10 29.35 43.72 11.28
N LEU A 11 28.57 44.24 12.23
CA LEU A 11 27.57 43.44 12.95
C LEU A 11 26.42 42.99 12.03
N PHE A 12 25.99 43.85 11.10
CA PHE A 12 24.99 43.50 10.09
C PHE A 12 25.49 42.39 9.14
N LEU A 13 26.74 42.48 8.67
CA LEU A 13 27.35 41.42 7.85
C LEU A 13 27.47 40.09 8.61
N SER A 14 27.84 40.14 9.88
CA SER A 14 27.91 38.94 10.73
C SER A 14 26.54 38.31 10.92
N ALA A 15 25.51 39.11 11.23
CA ALA A 15 24.14 38.63 11.37
C ALA A 15 23.59 38.03 10.06
N LEU A 16 23.88 38.66 8.92
CA LEU A 16 23.49 38.15 7.61
C LEU A 16 24.14 36.81 7.30
N PHE A 17 25.42 36.63 7.66
CA PHE A 17 26.12 35.37 7.49
C PHE A 17 25.47 34.23 8.31
N PHE A 18 25.16 34.49 9.58
CA PHE A 18 24.44 33.51 10.41
C PHE A 18 23.03 33.22 9.90
N PHE A 19 22.33 34.22 9.35
CA PHE A 19 21.02 34.04 8.75
C PHE A 19 21.07 33.13 7.52
N VAL A 20 22.03 33.36 6.61
CA VAL A 20 22.25 32.50 5.44
C VAL A 20 22.58 31.06 5.88
N LEU A 21 23.44 30.90 6.88
CA LEU A 21 23.78 29.57 7.40
C LEU A 21 22.57 28.85 8.01
N SER A 22 21.77 29.57 8.80
CA SER A 22 20.51 29.05 9.36
C SER A 22 19.52 28.66 8.28
N PHE A 23 19.38 29.48 7.23
CA PHE A 23 18.51 29.22 6.09
C PHE A 23 18.89 27.91 5.37
N PHE A 24 20.18 27.67 5.14
CA PHE A 24 20.66 26.41 4.57
C PHE A 24 20.27 25.19 5.43
N ILE A 25 20.37 25.30 6.76
CA ILE A 25 20.00 24.22 7.67
C ILE A 25 18.49 23.93 7.57
N VAL A 26 17.66 24.98 7.56
CA VAL A 26 16.19 24.83 7.44
C VAL A 26 15.79 24.14 6.14
N LEU A 27 16.41 24.49 5.01
CA LEU A 27 16.15 23.83 3.73
C LEU A 27 16.49 22.33 3.76
N ASN A 28 17.61 21.97 4.37
CA ASN A 28 18.02 20.57 4.52
C ASN A 28 17.05 19.77 5.41
N ILE A 29 16.59 20.37 6.52
CA ILE A 29 15.60 19.76 7.41
C ILE A 29 14.27 19.55 6.68
N TYR A 30 13.82 20.55 5.91
CA TYR A 30 12.58 20.45 5.13
C TYR A 30 12.64 19.32 4.10
N GLY A 31 13.75 19.23 3.34
CA GLY A 31 13.96 18.14 2.39
C GLY A 31 14.00 16.76 3.05
N SER A 32 14.65 16.67 4.22
CA SER A 32 14.72 15.42 5.01
C SER A 32 13.34 15.03 5.54
N TRP A 33 12.54 15.98 6.01
CA TRP A 33 11.19 15.72 6.51
C TRP A 33 10.26 15.20 5.42
N GLN A 34 10.34 15.76 4.21
CA GLN A 34 9.58 15.23 3.06
C GLN A 34 10.00 13.79 2.71
N LYS A 35 11.31 13.48 2.71
CA LYS A 35 11.80 12.11 2.48
C LYS A 35 11.27 11.14 3.53
N ILE A 36 11.33 11.51 4.82
CA ILE A 36 10.82 10.68 5.92
C ILE A 36 9.31 10.42 5.75
N ARG A 37 8.53 11.44 5.36
CA ARG A 37 7.10 11.27 5.10
C ARG A 37 6.83 10.30 3.95
N LYS A 38 7.56 10.41 2.84
CA LYS A 38 7.43 9.48 1.70
C LYS A 38 7.78 8.05 2.09
N ILE A 39 8.91 7.85 2.77
CA ILE A 39 9.34 6.51 3.24
C ILE A 39 8.30 5.90 4.18
N LYS A 40 7.73 6.70 5.09
CA LYS A 40 6.66 6.23 5.99
C LYS A 40 5.42 5.78 5.22
N GLN A 41 4.99 6.57 4.22
CA GLN A 41 3.85 6.20 3.38
C GLN A 41 4.11 4.94 2.55
N GLU A 42 5.30 4.80 1.97
CA GLU A 42 5.71 3.61 1.23
C GLU A 42 5.77 2.38 2.13
N LYS A 43 6.28 2.52 3.36
CA LYS A 43 6.28 1.45 4.36
C LYS A 43 4.86 1.01 4.70
N ASP A 44 3.97 1.94 5.03
CA ASP A 44 2.58 1.64 5.38
C ASP A 44 1.83 0.98 4.21
N ARG A 45 2.11 1.41 2.97
CA ARG A 45 1.55 0.80 1.76
C ARG A 45 2.06 -0.63 1.57
N THR A 46 3.36 -0.83 1.69
CA THR A 46 4.02 -2.13 1.53
C THR A 46 3.52 -3.11 2.58
N GLU A 47 3.36 -2.68 3.83
CA GLU A 47 2.83 -3.51 4.91
C GLU A 47 1.38 -3.94 4.64
N LYS A 48 0.54 -3.02 4.15
CA LYS A 48 -0.83 -3.35 3.71
C LYS A 48 -0.84 -4.33 2.53
N GLU A 49 0.07 -4.17 1.57
CA GLU A 49 0.20 -5.10 0.44
C GLU A 49 0.65 -6.49 0.91
N ILE A 50 1.58 -6.60 1.86
CA ILE A 50 1.98 -7.87 2.48
C ILE A 50 0.78 -8.55 3.16
N ILE A 51 0.01 -7.82 3.97
CA ILE A 51 -1.18 -8.39 4.65
C ILE A 51 -2.18 -8.89 3.62
N LYS A 52 -2.46 -8.10 2.58
CA LYS A 52 -3.37 -8.48 1.49
C LYS A 52 -2.89 -9.72 0.74
N LEU A 53 -1.59 -9.82 0.47
CA LEU A 53 -1.00 -10.97 -0.20
C LEU A 53 -1.07 -12.23 0.66
N LYS A 54 -0.78 -12.13 1.96
CA LYS A 54 -0.93 -13.25 2.91
C LYS A 54 -2.37 -13.76 2.99
N GLN A 55 -3.35 -12.86 3.10
CA GLN A 55 -4.76 -13.23 3.08
C GLN A 55 -5.17 -13.91 1.77
N LYS A 56 -4.63 -13.44 0.64
CA LYS A 56 -4.87 -14.06 -0.67
C LYS A 56 -4.23 -15.45 -0.73
N GLU A 57 -3.02 -15.60 -0.23
CA GLU A 57 -2.31 -16.88 -0.15
C GLU A 57 -3.07 -17.90 0.71
N GLU A 58 -3.50 -17.52 1.92
CA GLU A 58 -4.31 -18.37 2.80
C GLU A 58 -5.61 -18.81 2.13
N LYS A 59 -6.31 -17.88 1.46
CA LYS A 59 -7.52 -18.21 0.72
C LYS A 59 -7.25 -19.20 -0.41
N LEU A 60 -6.22 -18.96 -1.21
CA LEU A 60 -5.84 -19.86 -2.30
C LEU A 60 -5.43 -21.23 -1.77
N ASN A 61 -4.68 -21.30 -0.68
CA ASN A 61 -4.29 -22.56 -0.05
C ASN A 61 -5.51 -23.34 0.46
N SER A 62 -6.49 -22.66 1.07
CA SER A 62 -7.75 -23.28 1.46
C SER A 62 -8.53 -23.80 0.24
N ASP A 63 -8.56 -23.04 -0.85
CA ASP A 63 -9.23 -23.45 -2.07
C ASP A 63 -8.51 -24.65 -2.72
N VAL A 64 -7.18 -24.68 -2.71
CA VAL A 64 -6.38 -25.83 -3.16
C VAL A 64 -6.67 -27.07 -2.30
N GLU A 65 -6.77 -26.92 -0.98
CA GLU A 65 -7.08 -28.03 -0.07
C GLU A 65 -8.48 -28.59 -0.32
N LYS A 66 -9.47 -27.72 -0.54
CA LYS A 66 -10.81 -28.13 -0.96
C LYS A 66 -10.78 -28.85 -2.31
N LEU A 67 -10.01 -28.35 -3.28
CA LEU A 67 -9.87 -28.96 -4.60
C LEU A 67 -9.09 -30.30 -4.58
N LYS A 68 -8.30 -30.58 -3.54
CA LYS A 68 -7.71 -31.91 -3.35
C LYS A 68 -8.72 -32.95 -2.89
N ASN A 69 -9.86 -32.54 -2.31
CA ASN A 69 -10.89 -33.46 -1.88
C ASN A 69 -11.75 -33.88 -3.10
N PRO A 70 -11.72 -35.16 -3.51
CA PRO A 70 -12.43 -35.63 -4.69
C PRO A 70 -13.96 -35.48 -4.58
N GLU A 71 -14.53 -35.57 -3.38
CA GLU A 71 -15.96 -35.36 -3.15
C GLU A 71 -16.35 -33.88 -3.34
N TYR A 72 -15.48 -32.97 -2.88
CA TYR A 72 -15.67 -31.54 -3.09
C TYR A 72 -15.59 -31.18 -4.58
N VAL A 73 -14.63 -31.73 -5.31
CA VAL A 73 -14.49 -31.54 -6.76
C VAL A 73 -15.71 -32.09 -7.50
N ALA A 74 -16.16 -33.30 -7.16
CA ALA A 74 -17.35 -33.89 -7.76
C ALA A 74 -18.62 -33.06 -7.49
N ARG A 75 -18.77 -32.52 -6.27
CA ARG A 75 -19.87 -31.59 -5.94
C ARG A 75 -19.77 -30.28 -6.70
N TYR A 76 -18.57 -29.69 -6.79
CA TYR A 76 -18.33 -28.46 -7.52
C TYR A 76 -18.64 -28.62 -9.02
N LEU A 77 -18.23 -29.74 -9.63
CA LEU A 77 -18.55 -30.06 -11.02
C LEU A 77 -20.06 -30.29 -11.24
N ARG A 78 -20.73 -30.97 -10.31
CA ARG A 78 -22.20 -31.14 -10.31
C ARG A 78 -22.93 -29.80 -10.24
N GLU A 79 -22.53 -28.91 -9.33
CA GLU A 79 -23.18 -27.61 -9.12
C GLU A 79 -22.89 -26.58 -10.23
N LYS A 80 -21.62 -26.45 -10.65
CA LYS A 80 -21.20 -25.40 -11.58
C LYS A 80 -21.29 -25.79 -13.05
N PHE A 81 -21.06 -27.06 -13.34
CA PHE A 81 -20.93 -27.54 -14.72
C PHE A 81 -21.98 -28.58 -15.09
N LEU A 82 -22.94 -28.88 -14.18
CA LEU A 82 -23.97 -29.90 -14.37
C LEU A 82 -23.35 -31.25 -14.77
N TYR A 83 -22.17 -31.58 -14.25
CA TYR A 83 -21.51 -32.85 -14.53
C TYR A 83 -22.21 -33.97 -13.77
N SER A 84 -22.38 -35.16 -14.34
CA SER A 84 -22.94 -36.32 -13.63
C SER A 84 -22.13 -37.58 -13.95
N LYS A 85 -22.06 -38.50 -12.99
CA LYS A 85 -21.44 -39.82 -13.15
C LYS A 85 -22.46 -40.82 -13.71
N GLU A 86 -21.99 -41.96 -14.24
CA GLU A 86 -22.85 -43.09 -14.58
C GLU A 86 -23.80 -43.43 -13.42
N GLY A 87 -25.10 -43.42 -13.70
CA GLY A 87 -26.18 -43.63 -12.73
C GLY A 87 -26.78 -42.35 -12.12
N GLU A 88 -26.26 -41.15 -12.40
CA GLU A 88 -26.80 -39.87 -11.94
C GLU A 88 -27.59 -39.13 -13.04
N TYR A 89 -28.75 -38.57 -12.70
CA TYR A 89 -29.60 -37.78 -13.61
C TYR A 89 -29.54 -36.28 -13.28
N ILE A 90 -29.36 -35.44 -14.31
CA ILE A 90 -29.37 -33.98 -14.17
C ILE A 90 -30.80 -33.47 -14.35
N ILE A 91 -31.40 -32.94 -13.28
CA ILE A 91 -32.74 -32.34 -13.33
C ILE A 91 -32.60 -30.84 -13.58
N ARG A 92 -33.05 -30.37 -14.74
CA ARG A 92 -33.17 -28.93 -15.03
C ARG A 92 -34.59 -28.49 -14.74
N ILE A 93 -34.79 -27.74 -13.66
CA ILE A 93 -36.07 -27.10 -13.38
C ILE A 93 -36.17 -25.85 -14.25
N PRO A 94 -37.09 -25.78 -15.24
CA PRO A 94 -37.30 -24.56 -15.98
C PRO A 94 -37.71 -23.47 -14.98
N LYS A 95 -36.98 -22.35 -14.98
CA LYS A 95 -37.46 -21.16 -14.27
C LYS A 95 -38.74 -20.75 -14.97
N GLY A 96 -39.88 -20.96 -14.30
CA GLY A 96 -41.16 -20.46 -14.78
C GLY A 96 -41.01 -18.97 -15.08
N GLU A 97 -41.33 -18.60 -16.32
CA GLU A 97 -41.64 -17.22 -16.67
C GLU A 97 -42.85 -16.83 -15.81
N ALA A 98 -42.65 -15.90 -14.90
CA ALA A 98 -43.69 -15.22 -14.14
C ALA A 98 -43.72 -13.76 -14.59
#